data_AF-A0A4Q3NA68-F1
#
_entry.id   AF-A0A4Q3NA68-F1
#
_cell.length_a   1.000
_cell.length_b   1.000
_cell.length_c   1.000
_cell.angle_alpha   90.00
_cell.angle_beta   90.00
_cell.angle_gamma   90.00
#
_symmetry.space_group_name_H-M   'P 1'
#
loop_
_entity.id
_entity.type
_entity.pdbx_description
1 polymer ?
#
loop_
_entity_poly.entity_id
_entity_poly.type
_entity_poly.pdbx_seq_one_letter_code
_entity_poly.pdbx_strand_id
1 'polypeptide(L)'
;EESEPFFVHTPAAEIPQLQQGDASVRVLVGQAFGERSPVVALAPTLYLDVQLPADGAFELPPLAEEMAVYPVHGALQLDGQALSTGVMAVLSPGQPVRVTGNAGARFAVVGGAPLDGPRHMWWNFVSSRKERIVQAAADWEAQRFAPVPGETDFIPLPETRFTP
;
A
#
# COMPACT_ATOMS: atom_id res chain seq x y z
N GLU A 1 -12.94 2.16 11.68
CA GLU A 1 -13.48 2.99 10.58
C GLU A 1 -13.90 4.37 11.06
N GLU A 2 -14.59 4.48 12.20
CA GLU A 2 -14.96 5.77 12.78
C GLU A 2 -13.97 6.18 13.89
N SER A 3 -12.85 6.78 13.51
CA SER A 3 -11.91 7.42 14.44
C SER A 3 -11.69 8.87 14.03
N GLU A 4 -11.23 9.71 14.95
CA GLU A 4 -10.82 11.07 14.61
C GLU A 4 -9.72 11.06 13.54
N PRO A 5 -9.77 11.97 12.55
CA PRO A 5 -8.72 12.08 11.55
C PRO A 5 -7.44 12.61 12.20
N PHE A 6 -6.29 12.14 11.73
CA PHE A 6 -5.00 12.61 12.19
C PHE A 6 -3.98 12.62 11.06
N PHE A 7 -2.91 13.38 11.25
CA PHE A 7 -1.79 13.46 10.33
C PHE A 7 -0.48 13.22 11.08
N VAL A 8 0.37 12.37 10.53
CA VAL A 8 1.74 12.14 11.01
C VAL A 8 2.69 12.26 9.83
N HIS A 9 3.70 13.11 9.97
CA HIS A 9 4.83 13.14 9.06
C HIS A 9 5.95 12.26 9.61
N THR A 10 6.43 11.32 8.80
CA THR A 10 7.62 10.51 9.12
C THR A 10 8.72 10.88 8.15
N PRO A 11 9.83 11.49 8.61
CA PRO A 11 10.92 11.88 7.73
C PRO A 11 11.67 10.65 7.21
N ALA A 12 12.26 10.76 6.01
CA ALA A 12 12.93 9.65 5.36
C ALA A 12 14.10 9.06 6.18
N ALA A 13 14.75 9.87 7.03
CA ALA A 13 15.86 9.47 7.89
C ALA A 13 15.42 8.55 9.06
N GLU A 14 14.13 8.53 9.41
CA GLU A 14 13.58 7.64 10.44
C GLU A 14 13.07 6.31 9.86
N ILE A 15 13.01 6.19 8.53
CA ILE A 15 12.62 4.95 7.87
C ILE A 15 13.82 4.01 7.81
N PRO A 16 13.75 2.82 8.44
CA PRO A 16 14.88 1.90 8.46
C PRO A 16 15.16 1.38 7.05
N GLN A 17 16.45 1.36 6.72
CA GLN A 17 16.98 0.80 5.49
C GLN A 17 18.02 -0.25 5.84
N LEU A 18 17.95 -1.38 5.15
CA LEU A 18 18.82 -2.53 5.39
C LEU A 18 19.16 -3.25 4.09
N GLN A 19 20.25 -4.01 4.11
CA GLN A 19 20.66 -4.87 3.02
C GLN A 19 20.18 -6.31 3.29
N GLN A 20 19.55 -6.95 2.30
CA GLN A 20 19.10 -8.34 2.34
C GLN A 20 19.59 -9.05 1.07
N GLY A 21 20.71 -9.78 1.18
CA GLY A 21 21.41 -10.31 0.01
C GLY A 21 21.80 -9.17 -0.93
N ASP A 22 21.39 -9.24 -2.19
CA ASP A 22 21.65 -8.18 -3.19
C ASP A 22 20.68 -6.99 -3.06
N ALA A 23 19.56 -7.15 -2.34
CA ALA A 23 18.54 -6.12 -2.25
C ALA A 23 18.80 -5.09 -1.15
N SER A 24 18.66 -3.81 -1.48
CA SER A 24 18.48 -2.74 -0.50
C SER A 24 16.99 -2.56 -0.23
N VAL A 25 16.58 -2.78 1.01
CA VAL A 25 15.17 -2.76 1.46
C VAL A 25 14.95 -1.57 2.38
N ARG A 26 13.87 -0.82 2.18
CA ARG A 26 13.35 0.17 3.14
C ARG A 26 12.00 -0.31 3.65
N VAL A 27 11.84 -0.38 4.97
CA VAL A 27 10.57 -0.77 5.60
C VAL A 27 9.72 0.49 5.79
N LEU A 28 8.87 0.80 4.82
CA LEU A 28 8.05 2.02 4.84
C LEU A 28 6.91 1.92 5.85
N VAL A 29 6.24 0.77 5.93
CA VAL A 29 5.16 0.49 6.88
C VAL A 29 5.31 -0.93 7.41
N GLY A 30 5.03 -1.13 8.70
CA GLY A 30 5.05 -2.44 9.32
C GLY A 30 6.44 -2.86 9.79
N GLN A 31 6.73 -4.15 9.62
CA GLN A 31 7.97 -4.77 10.08
C GLN A 31 8.48 -5.79 9.05
N ALA A 32 9.78 -5.85 8.86
CA ALA A 32 10.42 -6.88 8.04
C ALA A 32 11.88 -7.04 8.47
N PHE A 33 12.40 -8.27 8.40
CA PHE A 33 13.83 -8.55 8.60
C PHE A 33 14.41 -8.02 9.94
N GLY A 34 13.61 -8.04 11.00
CA GLY A 34 13.99 -7.53 12.33
C GLY A 34 13.84 -6.02 12.52
N GLU A 35 13.55 -5.27 11.45
CA GLU A 35 13.33 -3.82 11.49
C GLU A 35 11.85 -3.47 11.53
N ARG A 36 11.53 -2.34 12.17
CA ARG A 36 10.16 -1.82 12.28
C ARG A 36 10.11 -0.36 11.83
N SER A 37 9.16 -0.06 10.93
CA SER A 37 8.84 1.32 10.57
C SER A 37 8.17 2.07 11.73
N PRO A 38 8.50 3.35 11.97
CA PRO A 38 7.77 4.19 12.92
C PRO A 38 6.41 4.67 12.39
N VAL A 39 6.08 4.42 11.11
CA VAL A 39 4.78 4.79 10.54
C VAL A 39 3.65 4.02 11.25
N VAL A 40 2.70 4.78 11.79
CA VAL A 40 1.53 4.23 12.49
C VAL A 40 0.56 3.62 11.49
N ALA A 41 0.30 2.32 11.64
CA ALA A 41 -0.73 1.59 10.90
C ALA A 41 -1.84 1.13 11.86
N LEU A 42 -3.10 1.23 11.43
CA LEU A 42 -4.27 0.83 12.23
C LEU A 42 -4.66 -0.64 12.06
N ALA A 43 -3.98 -1.36 11.17
CA ALA A 43 -4.10 -2.79 10.93
C ALA A 43 -2.71 -3.36 10.60
N PRO A 44 -2.49 -4.69 10.70
CA PRO A 44 -1.27 -5.31 10.20
C PRO A 44 -1.07 -4.96 8.71
N THR A 45 -0.03 -4.19 8.43
CA THR A 45 0.27 -3.67 7.08
C THR A 45 1.76 -3.79 6.85
N LEU A 46 2.12 -4.19 5.64
CA LEU A 46 3.48 -4.29 5.15
C LEU A 46 3.60 -3.41 3.91
N TYR A 47 4.58 -2.51 3.91
CA TYR A 47 4.97 -1.79 2.71
C TYR A 47 6.49 -1.65 2.69
N LEU A 48 7.13 -2.32 1.72
CA LEU A 48 8.56 -2.24 1.48
C LEU A 48 8.84 -1.52 0.16
N ASP A 49 9.91 -0.73 0.14
CA ASP A 49 10.57 -0.24 -1.08
C ASP A 49 11.87 -1.04 -1.25
N VAL A 50 11.96 -1.81 -2.32
CA VAL A 50 13.06 -2.74 -2.57
C VAL A 50 13.78 -2.33 -3.85
N GLN A 51 15.10 -2.18 -3.76
CA GLN A 51 15.99 -1.94 -4.88
C GLN A 51 16.90 -3.14 -5.08
N LEU A 52 16.97 -3.62 -6.32
CA LEU A 52 17.78 -4.75 -6.73
C LEU A 52 18.76 -4.29 -7.82
N PRO A 53 20.06 -4.60 -7.71
CA PRO A 53 21.02 -4.31 -8.76
C PRO A 53 20.78 -5.21 -9.99
N ALA A 54 21.46 -4.88 -11.09
CA ALA A 54 21.49 -5.75 -12.26
C ALA A 54 21.99 -7.15 -11.90
N ASP A 55 21.33 -8.15 -12.49
CA ASP A 55 21.52 -9.59 -12.22
C ASP A 55 21.37 -10.00 -10.75
N GLY A 56 20.86 -9.12 -9.90
CA GLY A 56 20.66 -9.38 -8.47
C GLY A 56 19.50 -10.34 -8.21
N ALA A 57 19.54 -10.98 -7.04
CA ALA A 57 18.46 -11.82 -6.54
C ALA A 57 18.04 -11.45 -5.11
N PHE A 58 16.76 -11.62 -4.84
CA PHE A 58 16.16 -11.41 -3.53
C PHE A 58 15.15 -12.51 -3.23
N GLU A 59 15.34 -13.19 -2.10
CA GLU A 59 14.36 -14.15 -1.60
C GLU A 59 13.40 -13.39 -0.69
N LEU A 60 12.17 -13.20 -1.15
CA LEU A 60 11.10 -12.55 -0.38
C LEU A 60 10.39 -13.60 0.48
N PRO A 61 10.57 -13.62 1.81
CA PRO A 61 9.81 -14.53 2.67
C PRO A 61 8.34 -14.10 2.78
N PRO A 62 7.45 -14.99 3.25
CA PRO A 62 6.04 -14.67 3.49
C PRO A 62 5.88 -13.80 4.74
N LEU A 63 6.13 -12.49 4.59
CA LEU A 63 6.16 -11.51 5.69
C LEU A 63 4.76 -11.11 6.17
N ALA A 64 3.71 -11.36 5.38
CA ALA A 64 2.31 -11.12 5.71
C ALA A 64 1.42 -12.22 5.09
N GLU A 65 0.16 -12.29 5.52
CA GLU A 65 -0.82 -13.29 5.05
C GLU A 65 -1.17 -13.07 3.58
N GLU A 66 -1.45 -11.82 3.20
CA GLU A 66 -1.64 -11.40 1.83
C GLU A 66 -0.48 -10.51 1.40
N MET A 67 0.12 -10.78 0.23
CA MET A 67 1.20 -9.97 -0.32
C MET A 67 1.09 -9.82 -1.84
N ALA A 68 1.62 -8.72 -2.35
CA ALA A 68 1.80 -8.48 -3.77
C ALA A 68 3.12 -7.73 -4.05
N VAL A 69 3.65 -7.93 -5.26
CA VAL A 69 4.83 -7.23 -5.79
C VAL A 69 4.40 -6.30 -6.91
N TYR A 70 4.93 -5.08 -6.90
CA TYR A 70 4.66 -4.07 -7.92
C TYR A 70 5.95 -3.39 -8.37
N PRO A 71 6.51 -3.73 -9.55
CA PRO A 71 7.69 -3.08 -10.07
C PRO A 71 7.37 -1.67 -10.55
N VAL A 72 8.00 -0.68 -9.92
CA VAL A 72 7.87 0.75 -10.29
C VAL A 72 8.91 1.15 -11.33
N HIS A 73 10.04 0.44 -11.37
CA HIS A 73 11.10 0.63 -12.35
C HIS A 73 11.82 -0.69 -12.60
N GLY A 74 12.10 -0.99 -13.87
CA GLY A 74 12.71 -2.26 -14.28
C GLY A 74 11.73 -3.44 -14.20
N ALA A 75 11.81 -4.31 -15.19
CA ALA A 75 11.07 -5.57 -15.16
C ALA A 75 11.76 -6.56 -14.19
N LEU A 76 10.96 -7.45 -13.62
CA LEU A 76 11.39 -8.49 -12.69
C LEU A 76 11.07 -9.87 -13.24
N GLN A 77 11.59 -10.90 -12.59
CA GLN A 77 11.03 -12.23 -12.62
C GLN A 77 10.67 -12.66 -11.20
N LEU A 78 9.52 -13.32 -11.05
CA LEU A 78 9.07 -13.98 -9.82
C LEU A 78 9.09 -15.49 -10.07
N ASP A 79 9.97 -16.22 -9.40
CA ASP A 79 10.19 -17.66 -9.61
C ASP A 79 10.38 -18.04 -11.10
N GLY A 80 11.08 -17.16 -11.84
CA GLY A 80 11.34 -17.31 -13.28
C GLY A 80 10.20 -16.85 -14.20
N GLN A 81 9.07 -16.40 -13.66
CA GLN A 81 7.98 -15.80 -14.44
C GLN A 81 8.18 -14.31 -14.60
N ALA A 82 8.15 -13.81 -15.84
CA ALA A 82 8.34 -12.39 -16.12
C ALA A 82 7.22 -11.53 -15.52
N LEU A 83 7.60 -10.44 -14.84
CA LEU A 83 6.71 -9.42 -14.33
C LEU A 83 7.13 -8.05 -14.89
N SER A 84 6.24 -7.45 -15.67
CA SER A 84 6.50 -6.16 -16.31
C SER A 84 6.36 -5.00 -15.33
N THR A 85 7.11 -3.92 -15.54
CA THR A 85 6.93 -2.65 -14.83
C THR A 85 5.48 -2.19 -14.91
N GLY A 86 4.92 -1.73 -13.79
CA GLY A 86 3.55 -1.24 -13.71
C GLY A 86 2.48 -2.33 -13.62
N VAL A 87 2.87 -3.61 -13.54
CA VAL A 87 1.94 -4.74 -13.33
C VAL A 87 2.09 -5.27 -11.90
N MET A 88 0.96 -5.41 -11.20
CA MET A 88 0.93 -5.98 -9.86
C MET A 88 0.77 -7.50 -9.93
N ALA A 89 1.60 -8.24 -9.21
CA ALA A 89 1.47 -9.68 -9.01
C ALA A 89 1.06 -9.98 -7.57
N VAL A 90 -0.10 -10.61 -7.39
CA VAL A 90 -0.54 -11.14 -6.09
C VAL A 90 0.15 -12.48 -5.85
N LEU A 91 0.70 -12.66 -4.66
CA LEU A 91 1.49 -13.84 -4.30
C LEU A 91 0.62 -14.90 -3.62
N SER A 92 1.04 -16.16 -3.73
CA SER A 92 0.43 -17.23 -2.93
C SER A 92 0.80 -17.07 -1.45
N PRO A 93 -0.16 -17.14 -0.51
CA PRO A 93 0.12 -17.02 0.92
C PRO A 93 1.12 -18.06 1.43
N GLY A 94 1.95 -17.65 2.39
CA GLY A 94 2.80 -18.57 3.16
C GLY A 94 3.99 -19.19 2.41
N GLN A 95 4.25 -18.80 1.16
CA GLN A 95 5.38 -19.29 0.36
C GLN A 95 6.41 -18.18 0.14
N PRO A 96 7.72 -18.46 0.23
CA PRO A 96 8.74 -17.53 -0.23
C PRO A 96 8.70 -17.41 -1.76
N VAL A 97 9.10 -16.25 -2.28
CA VAL A 97 9.16 -15.98 -3.72
C VAL A 97 10.55 -15.47 -4.07
N ARG A 98 11.17 -16.07 -5.08
CA ARG A 98 12.46 -15.60 -5.59
C ARG A 98 12.23 -14.48 -6.61
N VAL A 99 12.75 -13.30 -6.30
CA VAL A 99 12.71 -12.12 -7.16
C VAL A 99 14.08 -11.93 -7.81
N THR A 100 14.11 -11.75 -9.13
CA THR A 100 15.34 -11.42 -9.87
C THR A 100 15.11 -10.27 -10.85
N GLY A 101 16.18 -9.52 -11.16
CA GLY A 101 16.09 -8.36 -12.05
C GLY A 101 17.32 -8.23 -12.95
N ASN A 102 17.21 -8.66 -14.21
CA ASN A 102 18.34 -8.70 -15.15
C ASN A 102 19.01 -7.32 -15.33
N ALA A 103 18.23 -6.25 -15.48
CA ALA A 103 18.75 -4.89 -15.66
C ALA A 103 18.77 -4.07 -14.36
N GLY A 104 18.47 -4.70 -13.22
CA GLY A 104 18.17 -4.02 -11.97
C GLY A 104 16.75 -3.47 -11.95
N ALA A 105 16.20 -3.30 -10.74
CA ALA A 105 14.81 -2.93 -10.57
C ALA A 105 14.57 -2.23 -9.23
N ARG A 106 13.48 -1.48 -9.17
CA ARG A 106 12.89 -0.95 -7.95
C ARG A 106 11.43 -1.33 -7.91
N PHE A 107 11.00 -1.90 -6.80
CA PHE A 107 9.65 -2.44 -6.66
C PHE A 107 9.12 -2.25 -5.24
N ALA A 108 7.79 -2.15 -5.16
CA ALA A 108 7.08 -2.22 -3.90
C ALA A 108 6.74 -3.67 -3.57
N VAL A 109 6.85 -4.02 -2.29
CA VAL A 109 6.13 -5.16 -1.72
C VAL A 109 5.05 -4.60 -0.82
N VAL A 110 3.79 -4.93 -1.10
CA VAL A 110 2.64 -4.52 -0.29
C VAL A 110 1.98 -5.75 0.29
N GLY A 111 1.48 -5.66 1.52
CA GLY A 111 0.80 -6.78 2.15
C GLY A 111 0.17 -6.41 3.48
N GLY A 112 -0.45 -7.39 4.13
CA GLY A 112 -1.11 -7.19 5.41
C GLY A 112 -1.95 -8.38 5.85
N ALA A 113 -2.72 -8.17 6.90
CA ALA A 113 -3.81 -9.08 7.26
C ALA A 113 -4.98 -8.88 6.29
N PRO A 114 -5.73 -9.94 5.96
CA PRO A 114 -6.99 -9.81 5.24
C PRO A 114 -7.94 -8.91 6.01
N LEU A 115 -8.81 -8.22 5.28
CA LEU A 115 -9.86 -7.40 5.90
C LEU A 115 -10.82 -8.30 6.70
N ASP A 116 -11.39 -7.74 7.77
CA ASP A 116 -12.40 -8.39 8.61
C ASP A 116 -13.75 -8.63 7.91
N GLY A 117 -13.87 -8.24 6.64
CA GLY A 117 -15.06 -8.40 5.82
C GLY A 117 -15.05 -7.52 4.57
N PRO A 118 -16.12 -7.57 3.77
CA PRO A 118 -16.23 -6.77 2.55
C PRO A 118 -16.20 -5.26 2.85
N ARG A 119 -15.74 -4.49 1.87
CA ARG A 119 -15.81 -3.03 1.89
C ARG A 119 -16.58 -2.53 0.69
N HIS A 120 -17.38 -1.50 0.93
CA HIS A 120 -18.03 -0.72 -0.11
C HIS A 120 -17.18 0.51 -0.36
N MET A 121 -16.95 0.82 -1.63
CA MET A 121 -16.17 1.98 -2.05
C MET A 121 -16.95 2.72 -3.12
N TRP A 122 -17.09 4.03 -2.95
CA TRP A 122 -17.58 4.93 -3.98
C TRP A 122 -16.91 6.28 -3.82
N TRP A 123 -16.31 6.77 -4.90
CA TRP A 123 -15.50 7.98 -4.88
C TRP A 123 -14.44 7.88 -3.75
N ASN A 124 -14.27 8.93 -2.95
CA ASN A 124 -13.32 8.99 -1.84
C ASN A 124 -13.82 8.34 -0.54
N PHE A 125 -14.94 7.62 -0.57
CA PHE A 125 -15.55 7.01 0.62
C PHE A 125 -15.45 5.50 0.60
N VAL A 126 -14.96 4.94 1.71
CA VAL A 126 -14.83 3.50 1.96
C VAL A 126 -15.44 3.18 3.31
N SER A 127 -16.29 2.17 3.38
CA SER A 127 -16.93 1.74 4.63
C SER A 127 -17.45 0.31 4.51
N SER A 128 -17.49 -0.41 5.63
CA SER A 128 -18.18 -1.70 5.74
C SER A 128 -19.71 -1.57 5.68
N ARG A 129 -20.26 -0.37 5.94
CA ARG A 129 -21.69 -0.03 5.89
C ARG A 129 -22.01 0.85 4.69
N LYS A 130 -23.03 0.46 3.90
CA LYS A 130 -23.44 1.20 2.69
C LYS A 130 -24.10 2.54 3.01
N GLU A 131 -24.93 2.56 4.06
CA GLU A 131 -25.65 3.75 4.53
C GLU A 131 -24.66 4.84 4.97
N ARG A 132 -23.50 4.44 5.49
CA ARG A 132 -22.43 5.37 5.89
C ARG A 132 -21.83 6.12 4.69
N ILE A 133 -21.74 5.48 3.52
CA ILE A 133 -21.29 6.12 2.27
C ILE A 133 -22.32 7.14 1.81
N VAL A 134 -23.62 6.80 1.87
CA VAL A 134 -24.71 7.74 1.54
C VAL A 134 -24.67 8.96 2.46
N GLN A 135 -24.47 8.75 3.76
CA GLN A 135 -24.33 9.83 4.73
C GLN A 135 -23.10 10.70 4.41
N ALA A 136 -21.93 10.10 4.16
CA ALA A 136 -20.71 10.84 3.82
C ALA A 136 -20.87 11.67 2.54
N ALA A 137 -21.55 11.13 1.53
CA ALA A 137 -21.88 11.85 0.30
C ALA A 137 -22.74 13.09 0.59
N ALA A 138 -23.82 12.94 1.35
CA ALA A 138 -24.67 14.06 1.74
C ALA A 138 -23.93 15.08 2.61
N ASP A 139 -23.00 14.63 3.46
CA ASP A 139 -22.14 15.50 4.27
C ASP A 139 -21.18 16.32 3.40
N TRP A 140 -20.61 15.73 2.36
CA TRP A 140 -19.70 16.42 1.44
C TRP A 140 -20.41 17.49 0.61
N GLU A 141 -21.58 17.19 0.05
CA GLU A 141 -22.35 18.16 -0.73
C GLU A 141 -22.84 19.34 0.10
N ALA A 142 -23.21 19.08 1.35
CA ALA A 142 -23.61 20.10 2.29
C ALA A 142 -22.42 20.78 2.99
N GLN A 143 -21.18 20.45 2.61
CA GLN A 143 -19.94 20.99 3.17
C GLN A 143 -19.87 20.86 4.70
N ARG A 144 -20.28 19.71 5.25
CA ARG A 144 -20.23 19.40 6.68
C ARG A 144 -18.89 18.83 7.17
N PHE A 145 -17.95 18.58 6.26
CA PHE A 145 -16.57 18.26 6.62
C PHE A 145 -15.83 19.54 7.06
N ALA A 146 -14.84 19.39 7.93
CA ALA A 146 -14.01 20.52 8.34
C ALA A 146 -13.30 21.13 7.11
N PRO A 147 -13.33 22.46 6.94
CA PRO A 147 -12.66 23.11 5.81
C PRO A 147 -11.14 23.03 5.97
N VAL A 148 -10.43 22.96 4.85
CA VAL A 148 -8.97 23.09 4.81
C VAL A 148 -8.62 24.59 4.82
N PRO A 149 -7.85 25.10 5.79
CA PRO A 149 -7.52 26.53 5.87
C PRO A 149 -6.83 27.04 4.60
N GLY A 150 -7.40 28.07 3.97
CA GLY A 150 -6.86 28.70 2.77
C GLY A 150 -7.24 28.03 1.45
N GLU A 151 -7.92 26.88 1.49
CA GLU A 151 -8.48 26.23 0.30
C GLU A 151 -9.79 26.90 -0.11
N THR A 152 -9.94 27.16 -1.40
CA THR A 152 -11.15 27.78 -1.99
C THR A 152 -11.80 26.89 -3.04
N ASP A 153 -11.09 25.88 -3.52
CA ASP A 153 -11.59 24.96 -4.53
C ASP A 153 -12.47 23.87 -3.90
N PHE A 154 -13.46 23.41 -4.67
CA PHE A 154 -14.35 22.34 -4.26
C PHE A 154 -14.50 21.31 -5.39
N ILE A 155 -14.22 20.05 -5.07
CA ILE A 155 -14.40 18.94 -6.01
C ILE A 155 -15.81 18.36 -5.78
N PRO A 156 -16.75 18.49 -6.74
CA PRO A 156 -18.09 17.94 -6.59
C PRO A 156 -18.09 16.41 -6.62
N LEU A 157 -19.16 15.81 -6.08
CA LEU A 157 -19.39 14.38 -6.25
C LEU A 157 -19.59 14.02 -7.73
N PRO A 158 -19.25 12.79 -8.15
CA PRO A 158 -19.56 12.33 -9.50
C PRO A 158 -21.08 12.27 -9.72
N GLU A 159 -21.50 12.42 -10.98
CA GLU A 159 -22.92 12.38 -11.36
C GLU A 159 -23.59 11.04 -10.99
N THR A 160 -22.86 9.93 -11.16
CA THR A 160 -23.31 8.58 -10.79
C THR A 160 -23.33 8.41 -9.27
N ARG A 161 -24.52 8.33 -8.68
CA ARG A 161 -24.70 8.15 -7.23
C ARG A 161 -24.51 6.73 -6.76
N PHE A 162 -24.02 6.60 -5.53
CA PHE A 162 -23.97 5.32 -4.84
C PHE A 162 -25.39 4.89 -4.44
N THR A 163 -25.77 3.67 -4.83
CA THR A 163 -27.01 3.04 -4.42
C THR A 163 -26.67 1.86 -3.50
N PRO A 164 -27.14 1.87 -2.24
CA PRO A 164 -26.95 0.76 -1.31
C PRO A 164 -27.50 -0.57 -1.83
#